data_AF-A0A4R2HMY4-F1
#
_entry.id   AF-A0A4R2HMY4-F1
#
_cell.length_a   1.000
_cell.length_b   1.000
_cell.length_c   1.000
_cell.angle_alpha   90.00
_cell.angle_beta   90.00
_cell.angle_gamma   90.00
#
_symmetry.space_group_name_H-M   'P 1'
#
loop_
_entity.id
_entity.type
_entity.pdbx_description
1 polymer ?
#
loop_
_entity_poly.entity_id
_entity_poly.type
_entity_poly.pdbx_seq_one_letter_code
_entity_poly.pdbx_strand_id
1 'polypeptide(L)'
;MCKKIVFLVGFFLMSVYQLQAQPLTESATDAKTPSANSSWFYSANMLYGALGVIVLLLAIMLFKNNNDQKKSGKLLKDLKRIREERDQLRHEIENLRNDMREINALREEDKSALALLQQELSAALLKQTAEEEVANNTVVWDKPEAPQKIQETFYSRYADLVDGFSAAELLSNEGNDTIFEITILSPNKASFKVSANLAAQKYALSNADYFLEPTCHYDTLPSGTIINESPGSLTLSGGKWEIKEQAKISFR
;
A
#
# COMPACT_ATOMS: atom_id res chain seq x y z
N MET A 1 -29.61 6.38 -23.31
CA MET A 1 -30.56 6.61 -24.43
C MET A 1 -31.89 5.82 -24.33
N CYS A 2 -32.12 4.92 -23.35
CA CYS A 2 -33.37 4.15 -23.25
C CYS A 2 -34.59 4.85 -22.62
N LYS A 3 -34.46 6.08 -22.10
CA LYS A 3 -35.58 6.80 -21.44
C LYS A 3 -36.56 7.48 -22.42
N LYS A 4 -36.21 7.65 -23.70
CA LYS A 4 -37.06 8.39 -24.67
C LYS A 4 -38.15 7.56 -25.33
N ILE A 5 -38.04 6.22 -25.36
CA ILE A 5 -39.00 5.36 -26.07
C ILE A 5 -40.26 5.06 -25.23
N VAL A 6 -40.15 5.04 -23.91
CA VAL A 6 -41.32 4.84 -23.01
C VAL A 6 -42.30 6.02 -23.09
N PHE A 7 -41.82 7.23 -23.40
CA PHE A 7 -42.68 8.40 -23.52
C PHE A 7 -43.57 8.42 -24.78
N LEU A 8 -43.16 7.75 -25.86
CA LEU A 8 -43.95 7.76 -27.10
C LEU A 8 -45.13 6.76 -27.09
N VAL A 9 -45.01 5.66 -26.34
CA VAL A 9 -46.09 4.65 -26.27
C VAL A 9 -47.22 5.09 -25.33
N GLY A 10 -46.91 5.88 -24.29
CA GLY A 10 -47.93 6.46 -23.41
C GLY A 10 -48.81 7.53 -24.07
N PHE A 11 -48.27 8.27 -25.05
CA PHE A 11 -49.03 9.35 -25.70
C PHE A 11 -50.07 8.84 -26.71
N PHE A 12 -49.85 7.65 -27.30
CA PHE A 12 -50.80 7.06 -28.24
C PHE A 12 -52.02 6.40 -27.56
N LEU A 13 -51.88 5.93 -26.32
CA LEU A 13 -52.99 5.32 -25.56
C LEU A 13 -53.94 6.35 -24.94
N MET A 14 -53.50 7.61 -24.76
CA MET A 14 -54.35 8.65 -24.17
C MET A 14 -55.22 9.40 -25.19
N SER A 15 -54.93 9.29 -26.50
CA SER A 15 -55.67 10.02 -27.54
C SER A 15 -56.89 9.27 -28.09
N VAL A 16 -57.15 8.03 -27.65
CA VAL A 16 -58.28 7.20 -28.14
C VAL A 16 -59.51 7.24 -27.20
N TYR A 17 -59.39 7.80 -25.99
CA TYR A 17 -60.49 7.82 -25.01
C TYR A 17 -61.34 9.10 -24.96
N GLN A 18 -61.11 10.09 -25.85
CA GLN A 18 -61.74 11.39 -25.72
C GLN A 18 -62.70 11.78 -26.85
N LEU A 19 -63.50 10.84 -27.36
CA LEU A 19 -64.63 11.19 -28.22
C LEU A 19 -65.80 10.21 -28.01
N GLN A 20 -66.75 10.57 -27.14
CA GLN A 20 -68.20 10.38 -27.29
C GLN A 20 -68.92 10.48 -25.94
N ALA A 21 -69.31 11.70 -25.58
CA ALA A 21 -70.50 11.91 -24.76
C ALA A 21 -71.40 12.86 -25.57
N GLN A 22 -72.42 12.30 -26.23
CA GLN A 22 -73.51 13.06 -26.81
C GLN A 22 -74.80 12.75 -26.03
N PRO A 23 -75.59 13.78 -25.64
CA PRO A 23 -76.85 13.58 -24.95
C PRO A 23 -77.95 13.07 -25.90
N LEU A 24 -78.80 12.23 -25.32
CA LEU A 24 -80.01 11.65 -25.91
C LEU A 24 -81.00 12.74 -26.32
N THR A 25 -81.37 12.75 -27.60
CA THR A 25 -82.65 13.30 -28.07
C THR A 25 -83.44 12.20 -28.76
N GLU A 26 -84.53 11.83 -28.09
CA GLU A 26 -85.63 11.00 -28.54
C GLU A 26 -86.30 11.62 -29.79
N SER A 27 -86.37 10.88 -30.89
CA SER A 27 -87.46 11.05 -31.86
C SER A 27 -87.79 9.72 -32.51
N ALA A 28 -89.06 9.38 -32.43
CA ALA A 28 -89.65 8.13 -32.87
C ALA A 28 -89.73 7.97 -34.40
N THR A 29 -90.01 6.72 -34.77
CA THR A 29 -90.55 6.21 -36.06
C THR A 29 -89.67 6.35 -37.29
N ASP A 30 -89.03 5.25 -37.69
CA ASP A 30 -89.55 4.44 -38.80
C ASP A 30 -88.74 3.14 -38.98
N ALA A 31 -89.46 2.03 -39.06
CA ALA A 31 -88.91 0.69 -39.27
C ALA A 31 -88.31 0.57 -40.68
N LYS A 32 -87.01 0.82 -40.79
CA LYS A 32 -86.23 0.51 -41.99
C LYS A 32 -85.43 -0.75 -41.74
N THR A 33 -85.70 -1.75 -42.57
CA THR A 33 -85.08 -3.07 -42.60
C THR A 33 -83.55 -3.01 -42.52
N PRO A 34 -82.90 -3.90 -41.75
CA PRO A 34 -81.45 -3.89 -41.58
C PRO A 34 -80.77 -4.30 -42.90
N SER A 35 -80.12 -3.35 -43.57
CA SER A 35 -79.29 -3.66 -44.73
C SER A 35 -78.10 -4.51 -44.27
N ALA A 36 -78.01 -5.73 -44.77
CA ALA A 36 -77.01 -6.75 -44.47
C ALA A 36 -75.55 -6.41 -44.87
N ASN A 37 -75.20 -5.14 -45.08
CA ASN A 37 -73.91 -4.70 -45.60
C ASN A 37 -72.92 -4.17 -44.54
N SER A 38 -73.30 -4.07 -43.26
CA SER A 38 -72.42 -3.54 -42.20
C SER A 38 -71.55 -4.61 -41.50
N SER A 39 -71.86 -5.91 -41.68
CA SER A 39 -71.12 -7.01 -41.03
C SER A 39 -69.71 -7.24 -41.61
N TRP A 40 -69.47 -6.87 -42.88
CA TRP A 40 -68.16 -7.01 -43.51
C TRP A 40 -67.13 -5.99 -42.97
N PHE A 41 -67.56 -4.79 -42.56
CA PHE A 41 -66.63 -3.80 -42.03
C PHE A 41 -66.01 -4.19 -40.68
N TYR A 42 -66.76 -4.94 -39.84
CA TYR A 42 -66.24 -5.42 -38.55
C TYR A 42 -65.25 -6.58 -38.70
N SER A 43 -65.46 -7.48 -39.67
CA SER A 43 -64.53 -8.59 -39.90
C SER A 43 -63.21 -8.12 -40.52
N ALA A 44 -63.24 -7.11 -41.39
CA ALA A 44 -62.04 -6.52 -41.97
C ALA A 44 -61.16 -5.81 -40.90
N ASN A 45 -61.76 -5.02 -40.02
CA ASN A 45 -61.02 -4.29 -38.98
C ASN A 45 -60.37 -5.22 -37.94
N MET A 46 -61.01 -6.33 -37.58
CA MET A 46 -60.43 -7.37 -36.72
C MET A 46 -59.18 -8.01 -37.35
N LEU A 47 -59.21 -8.29 -38.66
CA LEU A 47 -58.08 -8.87 -39.38
C LEU A 47 -56.86 -7.94 -39.39
N TYR A 48 -57.06 -6.65 -39.69
CA TYR A 48 -55.97 -5.66 -39.67
C TYR A 48 -55.41 -5.45 -38.26
N GLY A 49 -56.26 -5.49 -37.22
CA GLY A 49 -55.83 -5.44 -35.83
C GLY A 49 -54.92 -6.61 -35.45
N ALA A 50 -55.29 -7.84 -35.83
CA ALA A 50 -54.48 -9.03 -35.57
C ALA A 50 -53.13 -8.99 -36.32
N LEU A 51 -53.12 -8.56 -37.58
CA LEU A 51 -51.89 -8.39 -38.36
C LEU A 51 -50.98 -7.32 -37.74
N GLY A 52 -51.54 -6.21 -37.25
CA GLY A 52 -50.79 -5.17 -36.55
C GLY A 52 -50.05 -5.69 -35.31
N VAL A 53 -50.71 -6.52 -34.50
CA VAL A 53 -50.09 -7.12 -33.31
C VAL A 53 -48.97 -8.09 -33.68
N ILE A 54 -49.16 -8.91 -34.73
CA ILE A 54 -48.13 -9.85 -35.19
C ILE A 54 -46.88 -9.09 -35.67
N VAL A 55 -47.05 -8.03 -36.47
CA VAL A 55 -45.93 -7.19 -36.94
C VAL A 55 -45.23 -6.52 -35.75
N LEU A 56 -45.97 -6.04 -34.75
CA LEU A 56 -45.38 -5.44 -33.54
C LEU A 56 -44.55 -6.46 -32.75
N LEU A 57 -45.05 -7.69 -32.57
CA LEU A 57 -44.31 -8.75 -31.88
C LEU A 57 -43.03 -9.15 -32.63
N LEU A 58 -43.10 -9.25 -33.96
CA LEU A 58 -41.92 -9.51 -34.79
C LEU A 58 -40.88 -8.38 -34.68
N ALA A 59 -41.32 -7.12 -34.67
CA ALA A 59 -40.44 -5.98 -34.48
C ALA A 59 -39.74 -6.02 -33.10
N ILE A 60 -40.46 -6.38 -32.04
CA ILE A 60 -39.88 -6.55 -30.69
C ILE A 60 -38.88 -7.70 -30.66
N MET A 61 -39.19 -8.85 -31.28
CA MET A 61 -38.26 -9.98 -31.35
C MET A 61 -36.97 -9.63 -32.11
N LEU A 62 -37.08 -8.95 -33.26
CA LEU A 62 -35.91 -8.51 -34.04
C LEU A 62 -35.06 -7.51 -33.26
N PHE A 63 -35.70 -6.56 -32.55
CA PHE A 63 -34.97 -5.59 -31.74
C PHE A 63 -34.25 -6.25 -30.57
N LYS A 64 -34.90 -7.21 -29.89
CA LYS A 64 -34.31 -7.95 -28.78
C LYS A 64 -33.12 -8.81 -29.25
N ASN A 65 -33.28 -9.52 -30.36
CA ASN A 65 -32.22 -10.33 -30.97
C ASN A 65 -30.99 -9.48 -31.36
N ASN A 66 -31.20 -8.33 -32.00
CA ASN A 66 -30.09 -7.42 -32.35
C ASN A 66 -29.37 -6.88 -31.11
N ASN A 67 -30.10 -6.59 -30.04
CA ASN A 67 -29.48 -6.14 -28.78
C ASN A 67 -28.66 -7.26 -28.11
N ASP A 68 -29.15 -8.51 -28.16
CA ASP A 68 -28.44 -9.64 -27.57
C ASP A 68 -27.18 -10.02 -28.38
N GLN A 69 -27.19 -9.86 -29.71
CA GLN A 69 -25.98 -9.96 -30.54
C GLN A 69 -24.91 -8.91 -30.17
N LYS A 70 -25.32 -7.69 -29.83
CA LYS A 70 -24.37 -6.65 -29.38
C LYS A 70 -23.76 -6.99 -28.02
N LYS A 71 -24.55 -7.60 -27.12
CA LYS A 71 -24.06 -8.02 -25.80
C LYS A 71 -23.09 -9.20 -25.90
N SER A 72 -23.40 -10.21 -26.72
CA SER A 72 -22.50 -11.35 -26.91
C SER A 72 -21.16 -10.92 -27.52
N GLY A 73 -21.18 -9.97 -28.45
CA GLY A 73 -19.95 -9.38 -29.02
C GLY A 73 -19.10 -8.64 -27.97
N LYS A 74 -19.70 -7.94 -27.01
CA LYS A 74 -18.96 -7.31 -25.90
C LYS A 74 -18.38 -8.35 -24.96
N LEU A 75 -19.18 -9.33 -24.55
CA LEU A 75 -18.76 -10.40 -23.63
C LEU A 75 -17.60 -11.21 -24.23
N LEU A 76 -17.61 -11.47 -25.54
CA LEU A 76 -16.51 -12.14 -26.22
C LEU A 76 -15.21 -11.32 -26.20
N LYS A 77 -15.29 -9.98 -26.35
CA LYS A 77 -14.13 -9.09 -26.23
C LYS A 77 -13.59 -9.09 -24.80
N ASP A 78 -14.46 -9.04 -23.81
CA ASP A 78 -14.07 -9.07 -22.41
C ASP A 78 -13.42 -10.41 -22.04
N LEU A 79 -13.95 -11.54 -22.52
CA LEU A 79 -13.32 -12.86 -22.34
C LEU A 79 -11.96 -12.96 -23.01
N LYS A 80 -11.79 -12.34 -24.19
CA LYS A 80 -10.49 -12.31 -24.87
C LYS A 80 -9.48 -11.49 -24.07
N ARG A 81 -9.88 -10.32 -23.58
CA ARG A 81 -9.04 -9.48 -22.72
C ARG A 81 -8.64 -10.20 -21.43
N ILE A 82 -9.59 -10.85 -20.74
CA ILE A 82 -9.30 -11.62 -19.52
C ILE A 82 -8.35 -12.78 -19.81
N ARG A 83 -8.43 -13.40 -21.00
CA ARG A 83 -7.48 -14.45 -21.41
C ARG A 83 -6.07 -13.88 -21.59
N GLU A 84 -5.93 -12.76 -22.29
CA GLU A 84 -4.64 -12.08 -22.50
C GLU A 84 -4.01 -11.64 -21.16
N GLU A 85 -4.80 -11.04 -20.25
CA GLU A 85 -4.33 -10.64 -18.91
C GLU A 85 -3.87 -11.85 -18.08
N ARG A 86 -4.57 -12.98 -18.17
CA ARG A 86 -4.17 -14.22 -17.49
C ARG A 86 -2.86 -14.79 -18.03
N ASP A 87 -2.66 -14.75 -19.34
CA ASP A 87 -1.44 -15.25 -19.97
C ASP A 87 -0.25 -14.34 -19.62
N GLN A 88 -0.47 -13.02 -19.56
CA GLN A 88 0.52 -12.06 -19.07
C GLN A 88 0.91 -12.34 -17.61
N LEU A 89 -0.07 -12.53 -16.72
CA LEU A 89 0.20 -12.87 -15.31
C LEU A 89 0.93 -14.20 -15.15
N ARG A 90 0.65 -15.19 -16.01
CA ARG A 90 1.40 -16.46 -16.02
C ARG A 90 2.87 -16.26 -16.35
N HIS A 91 3.16 -15.41 -17.34
CA HIS A 91 4.55 -15.07 -17.68
C HIS A 91 5.24 -14.32 -16.55
N GLU A 92 4.56 -13.38 -15.91
CA GLU A 92 5.11 -12.64 -14.77
C GLU A 92 5.41 -13.56 -13.57
N ILE A 93 4.51 -14.49 -13.25
CA ILE A 93 4.73 -15.49 -12.19
C ILE A 93 5.94 -16.37 -12.49
N GLU A 94 6.12 -16.78 -13.75
CA GLU A 94 7.26 -17.62 -14.12
C GLU A 94 8.58 -16.83 -14.08
N ASN A 95 8.58 -15.57 -14.50
CA ASN A 95 9.74 -14.69 -14.36
C ASN A 95 10.12 -14.50 -12.90
N LEU A 96 9.16 -14.16 -12.03
CA LEU A 96 9.43 -14.00 -10.59
C LEU A 96 9.94 -15.29 -9.93
N ARG A 97 9.48 -16.47 -10.40
CA ARG A 97 10.03 -17.76 -9.94
C ARG A 97 11.45 -18.01 -10.40
N ASN A 98 11.84 -17.52 -11.58
CA ASN A 98 13.23 -17.59 -12.04
C ASN A 98 14.11 -16.65 -11.22
N ASP A 99 13.67 -15.40 -11.01
CA ASP A 99 14.39 -14.42 -10.20
C ASP A 99 14.62 -14.93 -8.77
N MET A 100 13.59 -15.52 -8.16
CA MET A 100 13.71 -16.12 -6.82
C MET A 100 14.68 -17.32 -6.80
N ARG A 101 14.75 -18.11 -7.87
CA ARG A 101 15.74 -19.19 -7.99
C ARG A 101 17.16 -18.64 -8.11
N GLU A 102 17.34 -17.57 -8.89
CA GLU A 102 18.63 -16.90 -9.07
C GLU A 102 19.13 -16.27 -7.77
N ILE A 103 18.26 -15.52 -7.07
CA ILE A 103 18.59 -14.92 -5.76
C ILE A 103 18.98 -16.00 -4.73
N ASN A 104 18.27 -17.13 -4.72
CA ASN A 104 18.61 -18.23 -3.81
C ASN A 104 19.96 -18.88 -4.17
N ALA A 105 20.30 -18.99 -5.45
CA ALA A 105 21.61 -19.49 -5.87
C ALA A 105 22.73 -18.55 -5.40
N LEU A 106 22.59 -17.23 -5.62
CA LEU A 106 23.54 -16.23 -5.15
C LEU A 106 23.70 -16.25 -3.63
N ARG A 107 22.60 -16.43 -2.88
CA ARG A 107 22.65 -16.51 -1.42
C ARG A 107 23.43 -17.74 -0.93
N GLU A 108 23.30 -18.88 -1.59
CA GLU A 108 24.08 -20.07 -1.22
C GLU A 108 25.57 -19.91 -1.59
N GLU A 109 25.87 -19.23 -2.70
CA GLU A 109 27.26 -18.85 -3.05
C GLU A 109 27.86 -17.93 -1.97
N ASP A 110 27.18 -16.85 -1.59
CA ASP A 110 27.64 -15.93 -0.54
C ASP A 110 27.82 -16.63 0.80
N LYS A 111 26.87 -17.51 1.16
CA LYS A 111 26.95 -18.30 2.40
C LYS A 111 28.16 -19.24 2.40
N SER A 112 28.48 -19.83 1.26
CA SER A 112 29.69 -20.66 1.12
C SER A 112 30.97 -19.83 1.24
N ALA A 113 30.99 -18.63 0.67
CA ALA A 113 32.13 -17.70 0.78
C ALA A 113 32.34 -17.24 2.23
N LEU A 114 31.26 -16.91 2.94
CA LEU A 114 31.32 -16.57 4.36
C LEU A 114 31.82 -17.73 5.22
N ALA A 115 31.41 -18.97 4.91
CA ALA A 115 31.90 -20.15 5.63
C ALA A 115 33.42 -20.34 5.45
N LEU A 116 33.95 -20.11 4.24
CA LEU A 116 35.38 -20.16 3.98
C LEU A 116 36.15 -19.06 4.74
N LEU A 117 35.65 -17.83 4.73
CA LEU A 117 36.25 -16.72 5.48
C LEU A 117 36.23 -16.97 6.99
N GLN A 118 35.13 -17.50 7.52
CA GLN A 118 35.03 -17.85 8.94
C GLN A 118 36.03 -18.95 9.32
N GLN A 119 36.21 -19.94 8.45
CA GLN A 119 37.22 -20.99 8.62
C GLN A 119 38.64 -20.41 8.61
N GLU A 120 38.95 -19.52 7.65
CA GLU A 120 40.25 -18.86 7.57
C GLU A 120 40.55 -18.03 8.82
N LEU A 121 39.58 -17.25 9.29
CA LEU A 121 39.71 -16.44 10.49
C LEU A 121 39.92 -17.30 11.74
N SER A 122 39.23 -18.44 11.86
CA SER A 122 39.45 -19.38 12.96
C SER A 122 40.84 -20.01 12.93
N ALA A 123 41.37 -20.31 11.74
CA ALA A 123 42.73 -20.83 11.58
C ALA A 123 43.79 -19.77 11.87
N ALA A 124 43.54 -18.50 11.53
CA ALA A 124 44.42 -17.38 11.85
C ALA A 124 44.47 -17.10 13.35
N LEU A 125 43.32 -17.14 14.05
CA LEU A 125 43.26 -16.99 15.50
C LEU A 125 44.06 -18.10 16.21
N LEU A 126 43.93 -19.36 15.78
CA LEU A 126 44.71 -20.46 16.35
C LEU A 126 46.23 -20.26 16.18
N LYS A 127 46.67 -19.70 15.06
CA LYS A 127 48.08 -19.34 14.86
C LYS A 127 48.52 -18.21 15.78
N GLN A 128 47.72 -17.16 15.93
CA GLN A 128 48.01 -16.07 16.85
C GLN A 128 48.11 -16.54 18.30
N THR A 129 47.17 -17.39 18.76
CA THR A 129 47.24 -17.95 20.12
C THR A 129 48.49 -18.79 20.34
N ALA A 130 48.95 -19.53 19.32
CA ALA A 130 50.19 -20.31 19.41
C ALA A 130 51.45 -19.42 19.45
N GLU A 131 51.43 -18.26 18.77
CA GLU A 131 52.53 -17.27 18.83
C GLU A 131 52.52 -16.47 20.14
N GLU A 132 51.34 -16.19 20.70
CA GLU A 132 51.16 -15.47 21.97
C GLU A 132 51.55 -16.33 23.19
N GLU A 133 51.31 -17.64 23.17
CA GLU A 133 51.84 -18.57 24.18
C GLU A 133 53.38 -18.59 24.24
N VAL A 134 54.07 -18.29 23.13
CA VAL A 134 55.54 -18.16 23.10
C VAL A 134 56.01 -16.81 23.68
N ALA A 135 55.19 -15.76 23.56
CA ALA A 135 55.51 -14.41 24.04
C ALA A 135 55.25 -14.19 25.55
N ASN A 136 54.22 -14.85 26.11
CA ASN A 136 53.81 -14.70 27.52
C ASN A 136 54.75 -15.33 28.57
N ASN A 137 55.89 -15.89 28.15
CA ASN A 137 56.94 -16.36 29.06
C ASN A 137 57.95 -15.28 29.47
N THR A 138 57.65 -13.99 29.22
CA THR A 138 58.45 -12.87 29.73
C THR A 138 57.66 -12.08 30.76
N VAL A 139 58.07 -12.23 32.02
CA VAL A 139 57.49 -11.63 33.23
C VAL A 139 57.59 -10.11 33.16
N VAL A 140 56.44 -9.42 33.06
CA VAL A 140 56.33 -7.97 33.19
C VAL A 140 55.65 -7.66 34.53
N TRP A 141 56.33 -6.87 35.36
CA TRP A 141 55.95 -6.52 36.73
C TRP A 141 54.81 -5.50 36.82
N ASP A 142 53.93 -5.74 37.80
CA ASP A 142 52.71 -5.02 38.16
C ASP A 142 52.86 -3.50 38.39
N LYS A 143 51.86 -2.75 37.90
CA LYS A 143 51.53 -1.41 38.39
C LYS A 143 50.01 -1.33 38.62
N PRO A 144 49.54 -1.04 39.84
CA PRO A 144 48.11 -0.93 40.11
C PRO A 144 47.60 0.42 39.62
N GLU A 145 46.86 0.41 38.50
CA GLU A 145 46.26 1.60 37.93
C GLU A 145 44.84 1.78 38.50
N ALA A 146 44.58 2.95 39.06
CA ALA A 146 43.30 3.32 39.65
C ALA A 146 42.13 3.10 38.66
N PRO A 147 40.91 2.75 39.13
CA PRO A 147 39.78 2.49 38.25
C PRO A 147 39.45 3.73 37.43
N GLN A 148 39.91 3.74 36.17
CA GLN A 148 39.58 4.78 35.21
C GLN A 148 38.07 4.65 34.95
N LYS A 149 37.34 5.75 35.16
CA LYS A 149 35.94 5.87 34.78
C LYS A 149 35.85 5.63 33.27
N ILE A 150 35.40 4.44 32.88
CA ILE A 150 35.23 4.05 31.48
C ILE A 150 34.09 4.91 30.92
N GLN A 151 34.43 6.05 30.34
CA GLN A 151 33.51 6.86 29.55
C GLN A 151 33.68 6.45 28.09
N GLU A 152 33.02 5.36 27.72
CA GLU A 152 32.97 4.94 26.33
C GLU A 152 31.86 5.69 25.60
N THR A 153 32.19 6.20 24.42
CA THR A 153 31.27 6.92 23.55
C THR A 153 30.94 6.04 22.36
N PHE A 154 29.64 5.86 22.12
CA PHE A 154 29.08 5.09 21.04
C PHE A 154 28.16 5.97 20.20
N TYR A 155 27.86 5.52 19.00
CA TYR A 155 27.04 6.22 18.03
C TYR A 155 25.87 5.36 17.60
N SER A 156 24.71 5.98 17.38
CA SER A 156 23.55 5.30 16.82
C SER A 156 22.95 6.09 15.67
N ARG A 157 22.39 5.37 14.70
CA ARG A 157 21.68 5.95 13.56
C ARG A 157 20.26 6.38 13.90
N TYR A 158 19.55 5.57 14.67
CA TYR A 158 18.17 5.81 15.06
C TYR A 158 17.87 5.19 16.43
N ALA A 159 16.77 5.61 17.05
CA ALA A 159 16.19 4.91 18.18
C ALA A 159 15.27 3.80 17.64
N ASP A 160 15.50 2.55 18.04
CA ASP A 160 14.68 1.43 17.63
C ASP A 160 13.32 1.48 18.35
N LEU A 161 12.26 1.34 17.54
CA LEU A 161 10.83 1.51 17.83
C LEU A 161 10.50 1.99 19.25
N VAL A 162 10.22 3.30 19.30
CA VAL A 162 9.51 4.09 20.32
C VAL A 162 10.35 4.59 21.50
N ASP A 163 11.16 3.78 22.18
CA ASP A 163 11.68 4.20 23.51
C ASP A 163 13.17 3.94 23.76
N GLY A 164 14.02 3.67 22.76
CA GLY A 164 15.44 3.46 23.07
C GLY A 164 16.39 3.05 21.95
N PHE A 165 17.62 2.73 22.34
CA PHE A 165 18.71 2.30 21.47
C PHE A 165 19.06 0.82 21.72
N SER A 166 19.19 0.04 20.67
CA SER A 166 19.65 -1.36 20.79
C SER A 166 21.14 -1.39 21.10
N ALA A 167 21.56 -2.09 22.15
CA ALA A 167 22.98 -2.18 22.51
C ALA A 167 23.83 -2.86 21.43
N ALA A 168 23.22 -3.74 20.63
CA ALA A 168 23.88 -4.44 19.53
C ALA A 168 24.05 -3.59 18.26
N GLU A 169 23.27 -2.50 18.12
CA GLU A 169 23.33 -1.60 16.95
C GLU A 169 24.21 -0.37 17.21
N LEU A 170 24.82 -0.28 18.39
CA LEU A 170 25.75 0.79 18.73
C LEU A 170 27.05 0.66 17.94
N LEU A 171 27.45 1.76 17.29
CA LEU A 171 28.65 1.86 16.49
C LEU A 171 29.76 2.54 17.30
N SER A 172 31.00 2.08 17.17
CA SER A 172 32.15 2.72 17.83
C SER A 172 32.66 3.96 17.10
N ASN A 173 32.35 4.08 15.81
CA ASN A 173 32.83 5.17 14.95
C ASN A 173 31.68 6.09 14.55
N GLU A 174 31.98 7.39 14.49
CA GLU A 174 31.06 8.40 13.97
C GLU A 174 30.90 8.23 12.45
N GLY A 175 29.66 8.22 11.98
CA GLY A 175 29.29 8.13 10.56
C GLY A 175 28.52 9.37 10.09
N ASN A 176 28.23 9.43 8.79
CA ASN A 176 27.38 10.48 8.23
C ASN A 176 25.89 10.27 8.54
N ASP A 177 25.52 9.06 8.95
CA ASP A 177 24.17 8.62 9.28
C ASP A 177 23.96 8.39 10.78
N THR A 178 24.97 8.65 11.62
CA THR A 178 24.89 8.48 13.07
C THR A 178 24.39 9.76 13.74
N ILE A 179 23.09 9.83 13.97
CA ILE A 179 22.42 11.01 14.51
C ILE A 179 22.70 11.21 15.99
N PHE A 180 22.88 10.13 16.77
CA PHE A 180 23.00 10.19 18.21
C PHE A 180 24.39 9.77 18.69
N GLU A 181 24.91 10.50 19.67
CA GLU A 181 26.11 10.19 20.43
C GLU A 181 25.68 9.78 21.85
N ILE A 182 26.11 8.60 22.27
CA ILE A 182 25.74 7.97 23.53
C ILE A 182 27.00 7.77 24.37
N THR A 183 27.05 8.39 25.54
CA THR A 183 28.16 8.25 26.49
C THR A 183 27.73 7.34 27.63
N ILE A 184 28.41 6.20 27.78
CA ILE A 184 28.16 5.27 28.88
C ILE A 184 28.80 5.83 30.15
N LEU A 185 27.98 6.11 31.17
CA LEU A 185 28.43 6.66 32.46
C LEU A 185 28.64 5.54 33.50
N SER A 186 27.84 4.48 33.40
CA SER A 186 27.90 3.30 34.26
C SER A 186 27.26 2.10 33.54
N PRO A 187 27.45 0.85 34.00
CA PRO A 187 26.91 -0.33 33.33
C PRO A 187 25.41 -0.29 33.05
N ASN A 188 24.64 0.44 33.88
CA ASN A 188 23.18 0.54 33.75
C ASN A 188 22.68 1.95 33.39
N LYS A 189 23.57 2.94 33.24
CA LYS A 189 23.18 4.33 32.92
C LYS A 189 24.09 4.91 31.83
N ALA A 190 23.47 5.53 30.84
CA ALA A 190 24.15 6.28 29.81
C ALA A 190 23.45 7.64 29.62
N SER A 191 24.14 8.56 28.96
CA SER A 191 23.56 9.83 28.51
C SER A 191 23.66 9.91 27.01
N PHE A 192 22.72 10.57 26.35
CA PHE A 192 22.75 10.74 24.89
C PHE A 192 22.51 12.19 24.48
N LYS A 193 23.03 12.55 23.31
CA LYS A 193 22.86 13.86 22.68
C LYS A 193 22.90 13.69 21.16
N VAL A 194 22.49 14.70 20.40
CA VAL A 194 22.61 14.68 18.93
C VAL A 194 24.07 14.89 18.54
N SER A 195 24.57 14.17 17.53
CA SER A 195 25.94 14.31 17.03
C SER A 195 26.23 15.75 16.56
N ALA A 196 27.49 16.18 16.72
CA ALA A 196 27.97 17.46 16.24
C ALA A 196 28.29 17.48 14.72
N ASN A 197 28.26 16.32 14.05
CA ASN A 197 28.55 16.22 12.63
C ASN A 197 27.44 16.87 11.79
N LEU A 198 27.82 17.87 10.99
CA LEU A 198 26.91 18.60 10.10
C LEU A 198 26.19 17.69 9.09
N ALA A 199 26.82 16.62 8.62
CA ALA A 199 26.19 15.67 7.71
C ALA A 199 25.06 14.89 8.41
N ALA A 200 25.33 14.39 9.61
CA ALA A 200 24.35 13.68 10.43
C ALA A 200 23.19 14.59 10.88
N GLN A 201 23.48 15.84 11.24
CA GLN A 201 22.45 16.82 11.59
C GLN A 201 21.54 17.13 10.40
N LYS A 202 22.09 17.34 9.19
CA LYS A 202 21.27 17.53 7.97
C LYS A 202 20.38 16.34 7.69
N TYR A 203 20.89 15.13 7.89
CA TYR A 203 20.11 13.91 7.73
C TYR A 203 18.97 13.82 8.76
N ALA A 204 19.26 14.12 10.02
CA ALA A 204 18.26 14.17 11.09
C ALA A 204 17.17 15.19 10.82
N LEU A 205 17.53 16.40 10.39
CA LEU A 205 16.58 17.48 10.06
C LEU A 205 15.70 17.15 8.86
N SER A 206 16.22 16.38 7.89
CA SER A 206 15.45 15.97 6.71
C SER A 206 14.28 15.04 7.07
N ASN A 207 14.35 14.35 8.21
CA ASN A 207 13.30 13.47 8.73
C ASN A 207 13.11 13.68 10.24
N ALA A 208 12.96 14.95 10.66
CA ALA A 208 12.94 15.34 12.07
C ALA A 208 11.83 14.64 12.88
N ASP A 209 10.65 14.48 12.30
CA ASP A 209 9.49 13.81 12.92
C ASP A 209 9.81 12.34 13.28
N TYR A 210 10.64 11.68 12.48
CA TYR A 210 10.96 10.27 12.73
C TYR A 210 12.09 10.09 13.75
N PHE A 211 13.11 10.95 13.72
CA PHE A 211 14.31 10.79 14.55
C PHE A 211 14.27 11.61 15.84
N LEU A 212 13.89 12.89 15.74
CA LEU A 212 14.00 13.85 16.83
C LEU A 212 12.75 13.85 17.71
N GLU A 213 11.55 13.76 17.14
CA GLU A 213 10.29 13.78 17.92
C GLU A 213 10.23 12.72 19.06
N PRO A 214 10.65 11.44 18.87
CA PRO A 214 10.60 10.47 19.96
C PRO A 214 11.72 10.65 20.99
N THR A 215 12.88 11.20 20.60
CA THR A 215 14.09 11.18 21.41
C THR A 215 14.42 12.51 22.06
N CYS A 216 13.96 13.61 21.48
CA CYS A 216 14.36 14.96 21.80
C CYS A 216 13.14 15.87 21.97
N HIS A 217 13.26 16.81 22.90
CA HIS A 217 12.28 17.86 23.13
C HIS A 217 12.79 19.18 22.56
N TYR A 218 11.95 19.84 21.75
CA TYR A 218 12.24 21.12 21.13
C TYR A 218 10.94 21.94 20.93
N ASP A 219 11.01 23.25 21.15
CA ASP A 219 9.85 24.14 21.06
C ASP A 219 9.69 24.82 19.69
N THR A 220 10.75 24.82 18.87
CA THR A 220 10.82 25.55 17.60
C THR A 220 10.83 24.61 16.41
N LEU A 221 10.37 25.07 15.24
CA LEU A 221 10.38 24.24 14.03
C LEU A 221 11.82 23.83 13.65
N PRO A 222 12.05 22.56 13.27
CA PRO A 222 13.37 22.05 12.92
C PRO A 222 13.92 22.77 11.68
N SER A 223 14.90 23.65 11.87
CA SER A 223 15.57 24.39 10.79
C SER A 223 17.00 24.77 11.16
N GLY A 224 17.90 24.88 10.19
CA GLY A 224 19.28 25.32 10.44
C GLY A 224 20.19 24.25 11.06
N THR A 225 20.88 24.58 12.16
CA THR A 225 21.84 23.71 12.86
C THR A 225 21.29 23.29 14.22
N ILE A 226 21.54 22.03 14.61
CA ILE A 226 21.07 21.51 15.91
C ILE A 226 22.06 21.89 17.01
N ILE A 227 21.56 22.54 18.06
CA ILE A 227 22.30 22.87 19.28
C ILE A 227 21.78 22.01 20.42
N ASN A 228 22.67 21.24 21.05
CA ASN A 228 22.33 20.46 22.23
C ASN A 228 22.31 21.37 23.46
N GLU A 229 21.15 21.52 24.10
CA GLU A 229 21.00 22.31 25.33
C GLU A 229 21.22 21.45 26.57
N SER A 230 20.58 20.28 26.63
CA SER A 230 20.78 19.31 27.71
C SER A 230 20.78 17.88 27.17
N PRO A 231 21.74 17.03 27.59
CA PRO A 231 21.74 15.63 27.21
C PRO A 231 20.54 14.90 27.84
N GLY A 232 20.03 13.90 27.14
CA GLY A 232 19.03 12.98 27.66
C GLY A 232 19.66 11.84 28.46
N SER A 233 18.84 11.10 29.20
CA SER A 233 19.30 10.00 30.05
C SER A 233 18.73 8.64 29.61
N LEU A 234 19.59 7.62 29.64
CA LEU A 234 19.32 6.25 29.24
C LEU A 234 19.52 5.29 30.40
N THR A 235 18.70 4.24 30.46
CA THR A 235 18.86 3.12 31.40
C THR A 235 18.87 1.79 30.65
N LEU A 236 19.82 0.91 30.98
CA LEU A 236 19.90 -0.41 30.35
C LEU A 236 18.86 -1.35 30.96
N SER A 237 17.97 -1.90 30.13
CA SER A 237 16.89 -2.81 30.51
C SER A 237 16.73 -3.87 29.41
N GLY A 238 16.89 -5.15 29.76
CA GLY A 238 16.71 -6.26 28.81
C GLY A 238 17.64 -6.23 27.58
N GLY A 239 18.83 -5.63 27.68
CA GLY A 239 19.76 -5.47 26.56
C GLY A 239 19.45 -4.30 25.62
N LYS A 240 18.47 -3.46 25.96
CA LYS A 240 18.13 -2.22 25.26
C LYS A 240 18.38 -1.02 26.18
N TRP A 241 18.90 0.06 25.62
CA TRP A 241 19.03 1.35 26.32
C TRP A 241 17.72 2.12 26.19
N GLU A 242 16.91 2.13 27.24
CA GLU A 242 15.63 2.85 27.28
C GLU A 242 15.85 4.34 27.62
N ILE A 243 15.15 5.22 26.92
CA ILE A 243 15.13 6.66 27.19
C ILE A 243 14.27 6.93 28.42
N LYS A 244 14.88 7.47 29.48
CA LYS A 244 14.16 7.93 30.68
C LYS A 244 13.87 9.43 30.62
N GLU A 245 14.80 10.21 30.09
CA GLU A 245 14.62 11.64 29.86
C GLU A 245 15.07 11.99 28.45
N GLN A 246 14.21 12.69 27.70
CA GLN A 246 14.51 13.18 26.37
C GLN A 246 15.60 14.26 26.41
N ALA A 247 16.46 14.29 25.39
CA ALA A 247 17.43 15.37 25.25
C ALA A 247 16.73 16.67 24.86
N LYS A 248 17.21 17.83 25.34
CA LYS A 248 16.69 19.14 24.89
C LYS A 248 17.59 19.72 23.83
N ILE A 249 16.99 20.11 22.73
CA ILE A 249 17.70 20.69 21.60
C ILE A 249 17.03 21.98 21.14
N SER A 250 17.82 22.89 20.58
CA SER A 250 17.34 24.08 19.89
C SER A 250 17.96 24.21 18.50
N PHE A 251 17.33 25.05 17.70
CA PHE A 251 17.65 25.24 16.29
C PHE A 251 18.18 26.67 16.06
N ARG A 252 19.26 26.82 15.27
CA ARG A 252 19.87 28.11 14.95
C ARG A 252 20.22 28.27 13.47
#